data_AF-A0A2D5X1L7-F1
#
_entry.id   AF-A0A2D5X1L7-F1
#
_cell.length_a   1.000
_cell.length_b   1.000
_cell.length_c   1.000
_cell.angle_alpha   90.00
_cell.angle_beta   90.00
_cell.angle_gamma   90.00
#
_symmetry.space_group_name_H-M   'P 1'
#
loop_
_entity.id
_entity.type
_entity.pdbx_description
1 polymer ?
#
loop_
_entity_poly.entity_id
_entity_poly.type
_entity_poly.pdbx_seq_one_letter_code
_entity_poly.pdbx_strand_id
1 'polypeptide(L)' 'YSNDELLASVGGDEPDIAVCWIPILEEEFENVWDDFRQIISDLLIAGYPGCIDCAGPAATEPWDEQSRRDEF' A
#
# COMPACT_ATOMS: atom_id res chain seq x y z
N TYR A 1 9.40 17.29 1.61
CA TYR A 1 7.97 17.04 1.91
C TYR A 1 7.57 18.03 2.99
N SER A 2 6.88 19.12 2.63
CA SER A 2 6.63 20.26 3.56
C SER A 2 5.18 20.77 3.52
N ASN A 3 4.23 19.95 3.11
CA ASN A 3 2.81 20.20 3.31
C ASN A 3 2.29 19.00 4.09
N ASP A 4 1.56 19.20 5.19
CA ASP A 4 0.99 18.16 6.06
C ASP A 4 -0.10 17.30 5.36
N GLU A 5 0.12 16.91 4.10
CA GLU A 5 -0.76 16.04 3.33
C GLU A 5 -0.57 14.59 3.76
N LEU A 6 -1.69 13.95 4.10
CA LEU A 6 -1.75 12.52 4.35
C LEU A 6 -1.54 11.78 3.02
N LEU A 7 -0.49 10.95 2.94
CA LEU A 7 -0.17 10.20 1.72
C LEU A 7 -0.78 8.79 1.73
N ALA A 8 -0.83 8.17 2.91
CA ALA A 8 -1.37 6.84 3.08
C ALA A 8 -1.98 6.65 4.48
N SER A 9 -2.98 5.77 4.58
CA SER A 9 -3.60 5.36 5.85
C SER A 9 -3.86 3.87 5.87
N VAL A 10 -3.66 3.25 7.03
CA VAL A 10 -4.01 1.85 7.30
C VAL A 10 -5.11 1.84 8.36
N GLY A 11 -6.30 1.41 7.97
CA GLY A 11 -7.50 1.46 8.79
C GLY A 11 -8.12 2.86 8.87
N GLY A 12 -9.02 3.01 9.84
CA GLY A 12 -9.82 4.23 10.02
C GLY A 12 -10.95 4.35 9.00
N ASP A 13 -11.65 5.50 9.06
CA ASP A 13 -12.67 5.85 8.08
C ASP A 13 -12.05 6.07 6.70
N GLU A 14 -12.85 5.85 5.65
CA GLU A 14 -12.42 6.07 4.26
C GLU A 14 -11.94 7.52 4.06
N PRO A 15 -10.66 7.74 3.67
CA PRO A 15 -10.12 9.06 3.44
C PRO A 15 -10.40 9.55 2.01
N ASP A 16 -9.94 10.76 1.69
CA ASP A 16 -9.95 11.30 0.33
C ASP A 16 -9.30 10.34 -0.68
N ILE A 17 -9.76 10.36 -1.93
CA ILE A 17 -9.27 9.47 -3.00
C ILE A 17 -7.80 9.68 -3.35
N ALA A 18 -7.23 10.84 -3.00
CA ALA A 18 -5.80 11.11 -3.15
C ALA A 18 -4.92 10.34 -2.15
N VAL A 19 -5.51 9.74 -1.12
CA VAL A 19 -4.81 8.97 -0.07
C VAL A 19 -4.82 7.49 -0.43
N CYS A 20 -3.64 6.87 -0.44
CA CYS A 20 -3.52 5.42 -0.53
C CYS A 20 -4.07 4.78 0.76
N TRP A 21 -5.22 4.13 0.69
CA TRP A 21 -5.91 3.64 1.88
C TRP A 21 -5.86 2.12 1.95
N ILE A 22 -5.71 1.54 3.13
CA ILE A 22 -5.86 0.09 3.34
C ILE A 22 -6.98 -0.10 4.37
N PRO A 23 -8.20 -0.52 3.97
CA PRO A 23 -9.27 -0.77 4.91
C PRO A 23 -8.92 -2.02 5.71
N ILE A 24 -8.97 -1.90 7.03
CA ILE A 24 -8.78 -3.00 7.96
C ILE A 24 -9.77 -2.85 9.10
N LEU A 25 -10.25 -3.97 9.63
CA LEU A 25 -10.94 -3.96 10.92
C LEU A 25 -9.89 -3.80 12.03
N GLU A 26 -10.27 -3.17 13.14
CA GLU A 26 -9.35 -2.93 14.27
C GLU A 26 -8.75 -4.24 14.82
N GLU A 27 -9.53 -5.32 14.77
CA GLU A 27 -9.14 -6.67 15.16
C GLU A 27 -8.13 -7.35 14.21
N GLU A 28 -7.95 -6.82 13.00
CA GLU A 28 -7.02 -7.32 11.98
C GLU A 28 -5.70 -6.54 11.94
N PHE A 29 -5.62 -5.41 12.67
CA PHE A 29 -4.48 -4.48 12.59
C PHE A 29 -3.13 -5.17 12.79
N GLU A 30 -3.00 -6.00 13.83
CA GLU A 30 -1.74 -6.69 14.13
C GLU A 30 -1.33 -7.64 13.00
N ASN A 31 -2.29 -8.39 12.45
CA ASN A 31 -2.03 -9.35 11.36
C ASN A 31 -1.62 -8.61 10.08
N VAL A 32 -2.33 -7.55 9.72
CA VAL A 32 -2.01 -6.75 8.52
C VAL A 32 -0.67 -6.04 8.68
N TRP A 33 -0.35 -5.59 9.89
CA TRP A 33 0.95 -4.99 10.18
C TRP A 33 2.10 -6.00 10.10
N ASP A 34 1.89 -7.24 10.56
CA ASP A 34 2.83 -8.35 10.40
C ASP A 34 3.05 -8.68 8.91
N ASP A 35 1.98 -8.82 8.14
CA ASP A 35 2.04 -9.10 6.70
C ASP A 35 2.76 -7.99 5.93
N PHE A 36 2.44 -6.72 6.23
CA PHE A 36 3.12 -5.56 5.65
C PHE A 36 4.62 -5.61 5.91
N ARG A 37 5.03 -5.87 7.15
CA ARG A 37 6.45 -5.99 7.52
C ARG A 37 7.13 -7.14 6.79
N GLN A 38 6.46 -8.28 6.65
CA GLN A 38 6.97 -9.44 5.93
C GLN A 38 7.18 -9.11 4.45
N ILE A 39 6.18 -8.53 3.79
CA ILE A 39 6.26 -8.12 2.37
C ILE A 39 7.40 -7.15 2.13
N ILE A 40 7.55 -6.12 2.97
CA ILE A 40 8.64 -5.15 2.85
C ILE A 40 10.00 -5.84 3.05
N SER A 41 10.11 -6.73 4.03
CA SER A 41 11.34 -7.51 4.24
C SER A 41 11.69 -8.38 3.03
N ASP A 42 10.71 -9.07 2.45
CA ASP A 42 10.90 -9.93 1.29
C ASP A 42 11.34 -9.14 0.05
N LEU A 43 10.72 -7.97 -0.17
CA LEU A 43 11.13 -7.04 -1.22
C LEU A 43 12.57 -6.56 -1.02
N LEU A 44 12.96 -6.20 0.21
CA LEU A 44 14.33 -5.77 0.52
C LEU A 44 15.34 -6.90 0.32
N ILE A 45 15.04 -8.12 0.78
CA ILE A 45 15.89 -9.31 0.60
C ILE A 45 16.04 -9.65 -0.89
N ALA A 46 14.97 -9.50 -1.68
CA ALA A 46 15.00 -9.66 -3.13
C ALA A 46 15.77 -8.55 -3.87
N GLY A 47 16.17 -7.48 -3.16
CA GLY A 47 16.92 -6.36 -3.71
C GLY A 47 16.04 -5.32 -4.41
N TYR A 48 14.79 -5.12 -3.96
CA TYR A 48 13.87 -4.13 -4.53
C TYR A 48 14.32 -2.67 -4.29
N PRO A 49 14.20 -1.77 -5.28
CA PRO A 49 13.76 -2.02 -6.66
C PRO A 49 14.79 -2.88 -7.40
N GLY A 50 14.33 -4.05 -7.87
CA GLY A 50 15.16 -5.05 -8.54
C GLY A 50 15.41 -4.64 -10.00
N CYS A 51 15.12 -5.53 -10.95
CA CYS A 51 15.09 -5.10 -12.35
C CYS A 51 13.90 -4.17 -12.62
N ILE A 52 14.12 -3.18 -13.47
CA ILE A 52 13.05 -2.35 -14.05
C ILE A 52 12.04 -3.30 -14.71
N ASP A 53 10.76 -3.15 -14.38
CA ASP A 53 9.61 -3.93 -14.88
C ASP A 53 9.46 -5.37 -14.34
N CYS A 54 10.28 -5.81 -13.38
CA CYS A 54 10.20 -7.18 -12.85
C CYS A 54 8.92 -7.50 -12.05
N ALA A 55 8.21 -6.48 -11.53
CA ALA A 55 6.98 -6.64 -10.77
C ALA A 55 5.70 -6.53 -11.65
N GLY A 56 5.87 -6.50 -12.98
CA GLY A 56 4.74 -6.43 -13.91
C GLY A 56 3.94 -5.14 -13.79
N PRO A 57 2.63 -5.14 -14.14
CA PRO A 57 1.78 -3.95 -14.13
C PRO A 57 1.81 -3.17 -12.80
N ALA A 58 1.95 -3.87 -11.67
CA ALA A 58 2.03 -3.26 -10.34
C ALA A 58 3.26 -2.35 -10.14
N ALA A 59 4.31 -2.49 -10.95
CA ALA A 59 5.49 -1.62 -10.91
C ALA A 59 5.56 -0.60 -12.06
N THR A 60 4.74 -0.78 -13.10
CA THR A 60 4.83 0.02 -14.33
C THR A 60 3.64 0.95 -14.53
N GLU A 61 2.48 0.61 -13.97
CA GLU A 61 1.27 1.42 -14.07
C GLU A 61 1.10 2.32 -12.84
N PRO A 62 0.51 3.52 -13.00
CA PRO A 62 0.15 4.35 -11.85
C PRO A 62 -0.83 3.62 -10.93
N TRP A 63 -0.72 3.89 -9.64
CA TRP A 63 -1.71 3.43 -8.67
C TRP A 63 -3.08 4.04 -8.96
N ASP A 64 -4.11 3.18 -9.09
CA ASP A 64 -5.51 3.56 -9.22
C ASP A 64 -6.26 3.20 -7.93
N GLU A 65 -6.32 4.17 -7.02
CA GLU A 65 -6.99 4.00 -5.73
C GLU A 65 -8.47 3.68 -5.89
N GLN A 66 -9.16 4.23 -6.89
CA GLN A 66 -10.60 3.99 -7.08
C GLN A 66 -10.85 2.55 -7.49
N SER A 67 -10.15 2.08 -8.52
CA SER A 67 -10.26 0.69 -8.98
C SER A 67 -9.98 -0.28 -7.85
N ARG A 68 -8.96 0.00 -7.02
CA ARG A 68 -8.62 -0.83 -5.86
C ARG A 68 -9.69 -0.77 -4.77
N ARG A 69 -10.31 0.38 -4.50
CA ARG A 69 -11.41 0.49 -3.52
C ARG A 69 -12.67 -0.27 -3.97
N ASP A 70 -12.90 -0.36 -5.28
CA ASP A 70 -14.02 -1.11 -5.87
C ASP A 70 -13.85 -2.65 -5.78
N GLU A 71 -12.66 -3.15 -5.39
CA GLU A 71 -12.37 -4.58 -5.22
C GLU A 71 -12.76 -5.15 -3.82
N PHE A 72 -13.11 -4.28 -2.85
CA PHE A 72 -13.60 -4.68 -1.52
C PHE A 72 -15.11 -4.93 -1.52
#